data_AF-A0A4R4FAM7-F1
#
_entry.id   AF-A0A4R4FAM7-F1
#
_cell.length_a   1.000
_cell.length_b   1.000
_cell.length_c   1.000
_cell.angle_alpha   90.00
_cell.angle_beta   90.00
_cell.angle_gamma   90.00
#
_symmetry.space_group_name_H-M   'P 1'
#
loop_
_entity.id
_entity.type
_entity.pdbx_description
1 polymer ?
#
loop_
_entity_poly.entity_id
_entity_poly.type
_entity_poly.pdbx_seq_one_letter_code
_entity_poly.pdbx_strand_id
1 'polypeptide(L)'
;MEKNISFKSERLKELRRNVKMTQKDFGKKIGCTMASLSAYENGSKTPPAPLLANIAREFDCSIDWLFGLKDDMPYKIKERPASTYSEYIKKLFLLQDSSIGLFANCDCSHKQKDLSNCKGIAFYDPVIKLFLKSWQETATLYKKGIIDKNIYDAWKEKVMRDFNHLIMVEDDTWQDFTASYDQFKHYVEWTEYEALLEALKQSTGFVIDEPPKIE
;
A
#
# COMPACT_ATOMS: atom_id res chain seq x y z
N MET A 1 29.44 -34.97 -1.97
CA MET A 1 28.04 -35.43 -2.11
C MET A 1 27.37 -34.54 -3.13
N GLU A 2 27.00 -35.08 -4.28
CA GLU A 2 26.17 -34.36 -5.25
C GLU A 2 24.82 -34.08 -4.58
N LYS A 3 24.45 -32.79 -4.46
CA LYS A 3 23.10 -32.43 -4.01
C LYS A 3 22.13 -32.91 -5.10
N ASN A 4 21.23 -33.82 -4.75
CA ASN A 4 20.15 -34.23 -5.64
C ASN A 4 19.22 -33.03 -5.87
N ILE A 5 19.27 -32.46 -7.08
CA ILE A 5 18.50 -31.27 -7.47
C ILE A 5 17.07 -31.72 -7.76
N SER A 6 16.13 -31.38 -6.87
CA SER A 6 14.73 -31.74 -7.03
C SER A 6 13.81 -30.58 -6.67
N PHE A 7 12.72 -30.46 -7.43
CA PHE A 7 11.68 -29.46 -7.18
C PHE A 7 11.06 -29.67 -5.79
N LYS A 8 10.89 -28.57 -5.05
CA LYS A 8 10.32 -28.56 -3.70
C LYS A 8 8.86 -28.13 -3.76
N SER A 9 7.95 -29.11 -3.81
CA SER A 9 6.49 -28.90 -3.84
C SER A 9 5.99 -28.02 -2.70
N GLU A 10 6.61 -28.16 -1.52
CA GLU A 10 6.28 -27.44 -0.30
C GLU A 10 6.58 -25.95 -0.45
N ARG A 11 7.66 -25.59 -1.14
CA ARG A 11 8.05 -24.19 -1.39
C ARG A 11 7.06 -23.50 -2.32
N LEU A 12 6.56 -24.18 -3.35
CA LEU A 12 5.49 -23.63 -4.20
C LEU A 12 4.19 -23.40 -3.42
N LYS A 13 3.83 -24.37 -2.56
CA LYS A 13 2.64 -24.28 -1.71
C LYS A 13 2.75 -23.17 -0.67
N GLU A 14 3.94 -22.99 -0.09
CA GLU A 14 4.26 -21.91 0.83
C GLU A 14 4.15 -20.55 0.14
N LEU A 15 4.76 -20.40 -1.05
CA LEU A 15 4.69 -19.19 -1.86
C LEU A 15 3.24 -18.73 -2.07
N ARG A 16 2.36 -19.66 -2.48
CA ARG A 16 0.94 -19.36 -2.66
C ARG A 16 0.26 -18.93 -1.36
N ARG A 17 0.55 -19.61 -0.25
CA ARG A 17 -0.04 -19.29 1.06
C ARG A 17 0.40 -17.91 1.55
N ASN A 18 1.65 -17.54 1.33
CA ASN A 18 2.20 -16.23 1.72
C ASN A 18 1.52 -15.08 0.99
N VAL A 19 1.12 -15.27 -0.27
CA VAL A 19 0.34 -14.29 -1.03
C VAL A 19 -1.18 -14.42 -0.82
N LYS A 20 -1.62 -15.22 0.17
CA LYS A 20 -3.03 -15.43 0.56
C LYS A 20 -3.97 -15.81 -0.60
N MET A 21 -3.47 -16.51 -1.62
CA MET A 21 -4.26 -16.91 -2.79
C MET A 21 -4.83 -18.33 -2.69
N THR A 22 -6.03 -18.54 -3.26
CA THR A 22 -6.56 -19.89 -3.49
C THR A 22 -5.77 -20.60 -4.59
N GLN A 23 -5.85 -21.93 -4.67
CA GLN A 23 -5.21 -22.67 -5.77
C GLN A 23 -5.77 -22.27 -7.15
N LYS A 24 -7.06 -21.89 -7.20
CA LYS A 24 -7.70 -21.43 -8.44
C LYS A 24 -7.11 -20.10 -8.90
N ASP A 25 -6.99 -19.13 -7.99
CA ASP A 25 -6.50 -17.78 -8.32
C ASP A 25 -5.01 -17.79 -8.63
N PHE A 26 -4.23 -18.54 -7.84
CA PHE A 26 -2.81 -18.69 -8.07
C PHE A 26 -2.53 -19.38 -9.40
N GLY A 27 -3.26 -20.46 -9.72
CA GLY A 27 -3.14 -21.14 -11.01
C GLY A 27 -3.43 -20.21 -12.19
N LYS A 28 -4.52 -19.42 -12.11
CA LYS A 28 -4.84 -18.41 -13.12
C LYS A 28 -3.71 -17.38 -13.28
N LYS A 29 -3.12 -16.92 -12.17
CA LYS A 29 -2.03 -15.93 -12.15
C LYS A 29 -0.76 -16.44 -12.83
N ILE A 30 -0.39 -17.70 -12.62
CA ILE A 30 0.80 -18.31 -13.24
C ILE A 30 0.53 -18.99 -14.58
N GLY A 31 -0.72 -19.01 -15.06
CA GLY A 31 -1.08 -19.61 -16.34
C GLY A 31 -1.16 -21.14 -16.31
N CYS A 32 -1.67 -21.73 -15.22
CA CYS A 32 -1.96 -23.17 -15.13
C CYS A 32 -3.36 -23.44 -14.54
N THR A 33 -3.85 -24.67 -14.70
CA THR A 33 -5.14 -25.06 -14.11
C THR A 33 -5.00 -25.36 -12.62
N MET A 34 -6.09 -25.19 -11.85
CA MET A 34 -6.12 -25.56 -10.42
C MET A 34 -5.72 -27.02 -10.18
N ALA A 35 -6.14 -27.93 -11.06
CA ALA A 35 -5.74 -29.34 -11.01
C ALA A 35 -4.23 -29.53 -11.23
N SER A 36 -3.64 -28.79 -12.18
CA SER A 36 -2.18 -28.83 -12.42
C SER A 36 -1.42 -28.28 -11.22
N LEU A 37 -1.86 -27.16 -10.66
CA LEU A 37 -1.26 -26.58 -9.47
C LEU A 37 -1.33 -27.55 -8.27
N SER A 38 -2.47 -28.21 -8.06
CA SER A 38 -2.61 -29.22 -7.00
C SER A 38 -1.61 -30.37 -7.18
N ALA A 39 -1.41 -30.83 -8.41
CA ALA A 39 -0.42 -31.86 -8.75
C ALA A 39 1.03 -31.40 -8.54
N TYR A 40 1.31 -30.10 -8.65
CA TYR A 40 2.63 -29.54 -8.34
C TYR A 40 2.84 -29.40 -6.83
N GLU A 41 1.84 -28.90 -6.10
CA GLU A 41 1.92 -28.66 -4.65
C GLU A 41 1.93 -29.94 -3.80
N ASN A 42 1.49 -31.06 -4.36
CA ASN A 42 1.56 -32.38 -3.71
C ASN A 42 2.76 -33.22 -4.18
N GLY A 43 3.61 -32.68 -5.05
CA GLY A 43 4.81 -33.35 -5.54
C GLY A 43 4.57 -34.45 -6.58
N SER A 44 3.32 -34.67 -7.03
CA SER A 44 3.01 -35.68 -8.05
C SER A 44 3.51 -35.32 -9.45
N LYS A 45 3.73 -34.03 -9.73
CA LYS A 45 4.32 -33.52 -10.97
C LYS A 45 5.30 -32.38 -10.69
N THR A 46 6.27 -32.22 -11.58
CA THR A 46 7.13 -31.03 -11.60
C THR A 46 6.60 -30.03 -12.63
N PRO A 47 6.49 -28.72 -12.30
CA PRO A 47 6.14 -27.69 -13.27
C PRO A 47 7.11 -27.65 -14.46
N PRO A 48 6.64 -27.42 -15.69
CA PRO A 48 7.53 -27.26 -16.84
C PRO A 48 8.35 -25.96 -16.73
N ALA A 49 9.52 -25.91 -17.37
CA ALA A 49 10.44 -24.77 -17.28
C ALA A 49 9.80 -23.39 -17.58
N PRO A 50 8.91 -23.23 -18.59
CA PRO A 50 8.22 -21.96 -18.81
C PRO A 50 7.34 -21.54 -17.63
N LEU A 51 6.70 -22.50 -16.95
CA LEU A 51 5.88 -22.22 -15.77
C LEU A 51 6.75 -21.85 -14.57
N LEU A 52 7.91 -22.51 -14.39
CA LEU A 52 8.89 -22.16 -13.36
C LEU A 52 9.43 -20.73 -13.56
N ALA A 53 9.77 -20.36 -14.79
CA ALA A 53 10.18 -19.00 -15.12
C ALA A 53 9.05 -17.98 -14.88
N ASN A 54 7.81 -18.37 -15.16
CA ASN A 54 6.66 -17.51 -14.89
C ASN A 54 6.45 -17.31 -13.37
N ILE A 55 6.50 -18.38 -12.58
CA ILE A 55 6.43 -18.32 -11.11
C ILE A 55 7.54 -17.41 -10.57
N ALA A 56 8.78 -17.62 -11.03
CA ALA A 56 9.94 -16.81 -10.62
C ALA A 56 9.74 -15.33 -10.91
N ARG A 57 9.22 -14.99 -12.09
CA ARG A 57 8.97 -13.60 -12.50
C ARG A 57 7.79 -12.96 -11.78
N GLU A 58 6.66 -13.66 -11.65
CA GLU A 58 5.44 -13.13 -11.03
C GLU A 58 5.59 -12.91 -9.52
N PHE A 59 6.44 -13.71 -8.87
CA PHE A 59 6.60 -13.68 -7.41
C PHE A 59 8.02 -13.34 -6.94
N ASP A 60 8.87 -12.82 -7.83
CA ASP A 60 10.25 -12.43 -7.58
C ASP A 60 11.04 -13.48 -6.77
N CYS A 61 10.87 -14.76 -7.13
CA CYS A 61 11.53 -15.87 -6.46
C CYS A 61 12.56 -16.54 -7.38
N SER A 62 13.64 -17.08 -6.83
CA SER A 62 14.67 -17.75 -7.64
C SER A 62 14.28 -19.19 -7.95
N ILE A 63 14.59 -19.66 -9.16
CA ILE A 63 14.45 -21.08 -9.51
C ILE A 63 15.33 -21.93 -8.59
N ASP A 64 16.52 -21.46 -8.23
CA ASP A 64 17.39 -22.09 -7.23
C ASP A 64 16.65 -22.38 -5.93
N TRP A 65 15.81 -21.44 -5.46
CA TRP A 65 14.98 -21.64 -4.29
C TRP A 65 13.87 -22.67 -4.54
N LEU A 66 13.19 -22.64 -5.69
CA LEU A 66 12.18 -23.67 -6.02
C LEU A 66 12.74 -25.11 -6.04
N PHE A 67 14.05 -25.26 -6.24
CA PHE A 67 14.75 -26.56 -6.29
C PHE A 67 15.58 -26.89 -5.05
N GLY A 68 15.53 -26.08 -3.98
CA GLY A 68 16.31 -26.36 -2.76
C GLY A 68 17.81 -26.15 -2.91
N LEU A 69 18.26 -25.39 -3.91
CA LEU A 69 19.67 -25.04 -4.13
C LEU A 69 20.12 -23.88 -3.25
N LYS A 70 19.17 -23.02 -2.85
CA LYS A 70 19.33 -21.94 -1.87
C LYS A 70 18.27 -22.04 -0.79
N ASP A 71 18.65 -21.88 0.47
CA ASP A 71 17.70 -21.91 1.60
C ASP A 71 17.11 -20.54 1.90
N ASP A 72 17.83 -19.48 1.54
CA ASP A 72 17.31 -18.12 1.61
C ASP A 72 16.21 -17.95 0.57
N MET A 73 14.97 -17.82 1.06
CA MET A 73 13.87 -17.34 0.24
C MET A 73 14.19 -15.88 -0.13
N PRO A 74 14.37 -15.53 -1.41
CA PRO A 74 14.54 -14.14 -1.79
C PRO A 74 13.19 -13.39 -1.78
N TYR A 75 12.16 -13.90 -1.09
CA TYR A 75 10.95 -13.14 -0.77
C TYR A 75 11.28 -12.11 0.32
N LYS A 76 12.11 -11.14 -0.06
CA LYS A 76 11.60 -9.80 0.10
C LYS A 76 10.53 -9.71 -0.97
N ILE A 77 9.26 -9.66 -0.57
CA ILE A 77 8.38 -8.69 -1.24
C ILE A 77 9.29 -7.47 -1.31
N LYS A 78 9.81 -7.09 -2.49
CA LYS A 78 10.22 -5.70 -2.63
C LYS A 78 8.96 -5.00 -2.22
N GLU A 79 8.92 -4.46 -1.00
CA GLU A 79 7.84 -3.57 -0.62
C GLU A 79 7.87 -2.56 -1.74
N ARG A 80 6.95 -2.74 -2.70
CA ARG A 80 6.85 -1.80 -3.77
C ARG A 80 6.54 -0.51 -3.03
N PRO A 81 7.24 0.59 -3.35
CA PRO A 81 6.86 1.86 -2.80
C PRO A 81 5.35 2.01 -2.93
N ALA A 82 4.71 2.49 -1.86
CA ALA A 82 3.28 2.74 -1.92
C ALA A 82 3.03 3.60 -3.15
N SER A 83 2.14 3.15 -4.03
CA SER A 83 1.85 3.82 -5.30
C SER A 83 0.66 4.75 -5.20
N THR A 84 -0.14 4.61 -4.13
CA THR A 84 -1.31 5.45 -3.88
C THR A 84 -1.20 6.18 -2.55
N TYR A 85 -1.93 7.29 -2.45
CA TYR A 85 -2.07 8.02 -1.18
C TYR A 85 -2.75 7.15 -0.11
N SER A 86 -3.74 6.33 -0.49
CA SER A 86 -4.40 5.38 0.41
C SER A 86 -3.41 4.39 1.05
N GLU A 87 -2.46 3.84 0.28
CA GLU A 87 -1.42 2.95 0.82
C GLU A 87 -0.52 3.67 1.84
N TYR A 88 -0.16 4.94 1.61
CA TYR A 88 0.56 5.75 2.59
C TYR A 88 -0.28 6.02 3.84
N ILE A 89 -1.53 6.48 3.66
CA ILE A 89 -2.46 6.81 4.74
C ILE A 89 -2.70 5.59 5.65
N LYS A 90 -2.83 4.39 5.08
CA LYS A 90 -2.92 3.15 5.86
C LYS A 90 -1.72 2.97 6.78
N LYS A 91 -0.50 3.22 6.30
CA LYS A 91 0.71 3.17 7.14
C LYS A 91 0.70 4.27 8.22
N LEU A 92 0.17 5.46 7.91
CA LEU A 92 0.03 6.54 8.88
C LEU A 92 -0.96 6.19 9.99
N PHE A 93 -2.09 5.53 9.68
CA PHE A 93 -3.02 5.04 10.69
C PHE A 93 -2.37 4.07 11.70
N LEU A 94 -1.36 3.29 11.30
CA LEU A 94 -0.62 2.43 12.23
C LEU A 94 0.23 3.21 13.25
N LEU A 95 0.49 4.49 12.98
CA LEU A 95 1.19 5.38 13.90
C LEU A 95 0.24 6.10 14.87
N GLN A 96 -1.08 5.84 14.78
CA GLN A 96 -2.06 6.37 15.71
C GLN A 96 -1.68 5.99 17.15
N ASP A 97 -1.64 6.98 18.03
CA ASP A 97 -1.30 6.81 19.45
C ASP A 97 0.12 6.27 19.71
N SER A 98 0.98 6.25 18.70
CA SER A 98 2.42 5.99 18.86
C SER A 98 3.13 7.19 19.49
N SER A 99 4.38 6.99 19.92
CA SER A 99 5.23 8.07 20.44
C SER A 99 5.78 9.02 19.36
N ILE A 100 5.48 8.75 18.08
CA ILE A 100 5.91 9.55 16.93
C ILE A 100 4.78 10.51 16.55
N GLY A 101 5.01 11.82 16.67
CA GLY A 101 4.06 12.84 16.22
C GLY A 101 3.97 12.91 14.69
N LEU A 102 2.79 13.22 14.17
CA LEU A 102 2.57 13.51 12.75
C LEU A 102 2.15 14.97 12.61
N PHE A 103 2.90 15.74 11.82
CA PHE A 103 2.73 17.18 11.70
C PHE A 103 2.43 17.58 10.26
N ALA A 104 1.38 18.37 10.06
CA ALA A 104 1.01 18.89 8.74
C ALA A 104 1.88 20.09 8.29
N ASN A 105 2.86 20.53 9.09
CA ASN A 105 3.83 21.58 8.76
C ASN A 105 5.10 21.38 9.60
N CYS A 106 6.24 21.90 9.16
CA CYS A 106 7.39 22.08 10.05
C CYS A 106 7.82 23.55 10.14
N ASP A 107 7.19 24.27 11.06
CA ASP A 107 7.73 25.56 11.52
C ASP A 107 8.80 25.29 12.57
N CYS A 108 9.94 24.76 12.13
CA CYS A 108 11.11 24.50 12.95
C CYS A 108 11.81 25.83 13.34
N SER A 109 11.12 26.70 14.06
CA SER A 109 11.70 27.95 14.60
C SER A 109 12.55 27.72 15.85
N HIS A 110 12.60 26.48 16.35
CA HIS A 110 13.41 26.10 17.49
C HIS A 110 14.88 26.39 17.20
N LYS A 111 15.56 27.06 18.14
CA LYS A 111 17.00 27.32 18.12
C LYS A 111 17.78 25.99 18.21
N GLN A 112 17.82 25.24 17.11
CA GLN A 112 18.68 24.12 16.71
C GLN A 112 19.19 23.06 17.73
N LYS A 113 18.75 23.02 19.00
CA LYS A 113 19.36 22.09 19.99
C LYS A 113 18.40 21.34 20.90
N ASP A 114 17.10 21.63 20.87
CA ASP A 114 16.13 20.87 21.67
C ASP A 114 15.44 19.78 20.83
N LEU A 115 16.10 18.62 20.75
CA LEU A 115 15.56 17.43 20.09
C LEU A 115 14.35 16.83 20.82
N SER A 116 14.05 17.23 22.06
CA SER A 116 12.92 16.69 22.80
C SER A 116 11.57 17.10 22.21
N ASN A 117 11.53 18.25 21.52
CA ASN A 117 10.35 18.80 20.85
C ASN A 117 10.23 18.41 19.36
N CYS A 118 11.22 17.71 18.79
CA CYS A 118 11.24 17.31 17.37
C CYS A 118 10.89 15.83 17.14
N LYS A 119 10.10 15.21 18.03
CA LYS A 119 9.74 13.79 17.94
C LYS A 119 8.57 13.56 16.98
N GLY A 120 8.83 13.62 15.68
CA GLY A 120 7.81 13.27 14.69
C GLY A 120 8.23 13.42 13.24
N ILE A 121 7.25 13.23 12.37
CA ILE A 121 7.37 13.32 10.91
C ILE A 121 6.51 14.49 10.44
N ALA A 122 7.12 15.40 9.70
CA ALA A 122 6.40 16.50 9.07
C ALA A 122 6.20 16.25 7.58
N PHE A 123 5.04 16.65 7.07
CA PHE A 123 4.67 16.47 5.68
C PHE A 123 4.51 17.83 5.00
N TYR A 124 5.05 17.92 3.79
CA TYR A 124 4.90 19.09 2.90
C TYR A 124 3.92 18.84 1.76
N ASP A 125 3.67 17.55 1.44
CA ASP A 125 2.70 17.15 0.43
C ASP A 125 1.30 17.68 0.82
N PRO A 126 0.65 18.49 -0.04
CA PRO A 126 -0.63 19.14 0.29
C PRO A 126 -1.77 18.14 0.53
N VAL A 127 -1.75 16.99 -0.15
CA VAL A 127 -2.74 15.91 -0.02
C VAL A 127 -2.63 15.29 1.37
N ILE A 128 -1.42 14.90 1.77
CA ILE A 128 -1.17 14.33 3.10
C ILE A 128 -1.44 15.35 4.20
N LYS A 129 -1.08 16.62 3.99
CA LYS A 129 -1.38 17.70 4.95
C LYS A 129 -2.88 17.84 5.22
N LEU A 130 -3.69 17.84 4.17
CA LEU A 130 -5.14 17.95 4.29
C LEU A 130 -5.74 16.72 4.97
N PHE A 131 -5.29 15.52 4.60
CA PHE A 131 -5.63 14.29 5.30
C PHE A 131 -5.31 14.37 6.80
N LEU A 132 -4.09 14.78 7.17
CA LEU A 132 -3.66 14.86 8.57
C LEU A 132 -4.54 15.82 9.38
N LYS A 133 -4.91 16.98 8.82
CA LYS A 133 -5.83 17.94 9.46
C LYS A 133 -7.19 17.30 9.75
N SER A 134 -7.81 16.70 8.72
CA SER A 134 -9.10 16.00 8.83
C SER A 134 -9.05 14.83 9.82
N TRP A 135 -7.93 14.08 9.81
CA TRP A 135 -7.73 12.97 10.74
C TRP A 135 -7.57 13.42 12.18
N GLN A 136 -6.79 14.48 12.45
CA GLN A 136 -6.62 15.03 13.79
C GLN A 136 -7.94 15.54 14.39
N GLU A 137 -8.75 16.23 13.60
CA GLU A 137 -10.09 16.67 13.99
C GLU A 137 -10.99 15.48 14.34
N THR A 138 -11.08 14.50 13.43
CA THR A 138 -11.97 13.34 13.61
C THR A 138 -11.49 12.43 14.75
N ALA A 139 -10.19 12.19 14.88
CA ALA A 139 -9.61 11.43 15.98
C ALA A 139 -9.82 12.12 17.32
N THR A 140 -9.83 13.46 17.36
CA THR A 140 -10.16 14.22 18.57
C THR A 140 -11.61 14.01 18.99
N LEU A 141 -12.56 14.02 18.05
CA LEU A 141 -13.96 13.72 18.33
C LEU A 141 -14.13 12.30 18.90
N TYR A 142 -13.44 11.33 18.31
CA TYR A 142 -13.44 9.95 18.78
C TYR A 142 -12.85 9.81 20.19
N LYS A 143 -11.68 10.40 20.44
CA LYS A 143 -11.02 10.39 21.77
C LYS A 143 -11.84 11.07 22.85
N LYS A 144 -12.62 12.09 22.50
CA LYS A 144 -13.56 12.77 23.41
C LYS A 144 -14.86 11.99 23.63
N GLY A 145 -15.04 10.85 22.96
CA GLY A 145 -16.26 10.05 23.03
C GLY A 145 -17.48 10.70 22.37
N ILE A 146 -17.27 11.71 21.52
CA ILE A 146 -18.36 12.41 20.81
C ILE A 146 -18.91 11.52 19.68
N ILE A 147 -18.02 10.78 19.00
CA ILE A 147 -18.37 9.76 18.02
C ILE A 147 -17.92 8.40 18.53
N ASP A 148 -18.67 7.35 18.18
CA ASP A 148 -18.32 5.99 18.53
C ASP A 148 -17.32 5.37 17.55
N LYS A 149 -16.88 4.14 17.86
CA LYS A 149 -15.92 3.40 17.03
C LYS A 149 -16.47 3.10 15.64
N ASN A 150 -17.77 2.84 15.49
CA ASN A 150 -18.36 2.49 14.20
C ASN A 150 -18.34 3.70 13.26
N ILE A 151 -18.69 4.89 13.77
CA ILE A 151 -18.62 6.15 13.01
C ILE A 151 -17.17 6.44 12.63
N TYR A 152 -16.23 6.25 13.57
CA TYR A 152 -14.81 6.48 13.30
C TYR A 152 -14.24 5.51 12.26
N ASP A 153 -14.60 4.23 12.34
CA ASP A 153 -14.18 3.21 11.36
C ASP A 153 -14.79 3.48 9.98
N ALA A 154 -16.08 3.83 9.90
CA ALA A 154 -16.73 4.20 8.65
C ALA A 154 -16.09 5.44 8.00
N TRP A 155 -15.67 6.42 8.82
CA TRP A 155 -14.91 7.58 8.35
C TRP A 155 -13.54 7.15 7.79
N LYS A 156 -12.80 6.29 8.48
CA LYS A 156 -11.51 5.80 7.96
C LYS A 156 -11.69 5.04 6.64
N GLU A 157 -12.72 4.20 6.51
CA GLU A 157 -13.03 3.52 5.24
C GLU A 157 -13.36 4.50 4.11
N LYS A 158 -14.08 5.60 4.41
CA LYS A 158 -14.32 6.68 3.45
C LYS A 158 -13.00 7.31 3.01
N VAL A 159 -12.10 7.63 3.94
CA VAL A 159 -10.76 8.16 3.62
C VAL A 159 -9.99 7.20 2.71
N MET A 160 -10.03 5.89 2.97
CA MET A 160 -9.35 4.92 2.11
C MET A 160 -9.85 4.94 0.66
N ARG A 161 -11.16 5.14 0.46
CA ARG A 161 -11.77 5.28 -0.87
C ARG A 161 -11.39 6.61 -1.52
N ASP A 162 -11.56 7.70 -0.78
CA ASP A 162 -11.34 9.06 -1.27
C ASP A 162 -9.89 9.28 -1.73
N PHE A 163 -8.91 8.72 -1.02
CA PHE A 163 -7.49 8.91 -1.34
C PHE A 163 -6.89 7.75 -2.15
N ASN A 164 -7.71 6.93 -2.81
CA ASN A 164 -7.21 5.85 -3.68
C ASN A 164 -6.73 6.36 -5.05
N HIS A 165 -5.86 7.35 -5.01
CA HIS A 165 -5.26 8.02 -6.16
C HIS A 165 -3.78 7.72 -6.21
N LEU A 166 -3.21 7.68 -7.42
CA LEU A 166 -1.76 7.52 -7.60
C LEU A 166 -1.02 8.69 -6.96
N ILE A 167 0.17 8.43 -6.45
CA ILE A 167 1.05 9.48 -5.94
C ILE A 167 1.64 10.23 -7.12
N MET A 168 1.59 11.56 -7.05
CA MET A 168 2.19 12.44 -8.05
C MET A 168 3.71 12.33 -7.98
N VAL A 169 4.32 11.93 -9.10
CA VAL A 169 5.77 11.66 -9.19
C VAL A 169 6.48 12.55 -10.22
N GLU A 170 5.74 13.14 -11.15
CA GLU A 170 6.27 13.95 -12.25
C GLU A 170 5.89 15.42 -12.07
N ASP A 171 6.78 16.34 -12.46
CA ASP A 171 6.54 17.79 -12.32
C ASP A 171 5.26 18.25 -13.03
N ASP A 172 4.95 17.67 -14.20
CA ASP A 172 3.74 17.99 -14.96
C ASP A 172 2.47 17.59 -14.18
N THR A 173 2.47 16.43 -13.50
CA THR A 173 1.34 16.01 -12.67
C THR A 173 1.09 16.94 -11.49
N TRP A 174 2.17 17.53 -10.94
CA TRP A 174 2.07 18.53 -9.88
C TRP A 174 1.54 19.87 -10.39
N GLN A 175 1.92 20.28 -11.60
CA GLN A 175 1.42 21.50 -12.23
C GLN A 175 -0.08 21.39 -12.52
N ASP A 176 -0.50 20.27 -13.12
CA ASP A 176 -1.90 19.99 -13.41
C ASP A 176 -2.74 19.96 -12.13
N PHE A 177 -2.27 19.26 -11.09
CA PHE A 177 -2.92 19.25 -9.79
C PHE A 177 -3.06 20.66 -9.20
N THR A 178 -2.00 21.45 -9.24
CA THR A 178 -1.98 22.79 -8.65
C THR A 178 -2.95 23.71 -9.40
N ALA A 179 -2.96 23.66 -10.74
CA ALA A 179 -3.88 24.44 -11.56
C ALA A 179 -5.34 24.07 -11.28
N SER A 180 -5.67 22.77 -11.26
CA SER A 180 -7.00 22.28 -10.91
C SER A 180 -7.40 22.69 -9.49
N TYR A 181 -6.52 22.49 -8.50
CA TYR A 181 -6.81 22.87 -7.12
C TYR A 181 -7.03 24.38 -6.97
N ASP A 182 -6.21 25.20 -7.62
CA ASP A 182 -6.37 26.65 -7.61
C ASP A 182 -7.66 27.10 -8.27
N GLN A 183 -8.15 26.38 -9.28
CA GLN A 183 -9.49 26.62 -9.82
C GLN A 183 -10.56 26.24 -8.80
N PHE A 184 -10.50 25.03 -8.23
CA PHE A 184 -11.58 24.49 -7.40
C PHE A 184 -11.70 25.17 -6.03
N LYS A 185 -10.59 25.61 -5.43
CA LYS A 185 -10.58 26.24 -4.09
C LYS A 185 -11.36 27.56 -4.02
N HIS A 186 -11.68 28.18 -5.16
CA HIS A 186 -12.46 29.42 -5.22
C HIS A 186 -13.97 29.18 -5.37
N TYR A 187 -14.42 27.93 -5.57
CA TYR A 187 -15.85 27.62 -5.57
C TYR A 187 -16.40 27.67 -4.13
N VAL A 188 -17.31 28.61 -3.89
CA VAL A 188 -17.88 28.87 -2.56
C VAL A 188 -18.59 27.66 -1.95
N GLU A 189 -19.15 26.79 -2.80
CA GLU A 189 -19.89 25.59 -2.35
C GLU A 189 -18.99 24.42 -1.97
N TRP A 190 -17.68 24.52 -2.22
CA TRP A 190 -16.75 23.41 -2.08
C TRP A 190 -15.88 23.58 -0.85
N THR A 191 -15.76 22.51 -0.07
CA THR A 191 -14.76 22.44 1.00
C THR A 191 -13.35 22.27 0.41
N GLU A 192 -12.33 22.64 1.20
CA GLU A 192 -10.92 22.39 0.87
C GLU A 192 -10.68 20.91 0.52
N TYR A 193 -11.36 20.01 1.24
CA TYR A 193 -11.31 18.57 1.04
C TYR A 193 -11.88 18.15 -0.32
N GLU A 194 -13.05 18.64 -0.70
CA GLU A 194 -13.69 18.33 -1.99
C GLU A 194 -12.89 18.89 -3.17
N ALA A 195 -12.41 20.14 -3.05
CA ALA A 195 -11.56 20.77 -4.06
C ALA A 195 -10.27 19.97 -4.30
N LEU A 196 -9.63 19.48 -3.24
CA LEU A 196 -8.42 18.68 -3.36
C LEU A 196 -8.68 17.31 -4.00
N LEU A 197 -9.76 16.63 -3.61
CA LEU A 197 -10.09 15.31 -4.18
C LEU A 197 -10.41 15.39 -5.67
N GLU A 198 -11.14 16.41 -6.12
CA GLU A 198 -11.41 16.57 -7.54
C GLU A 198 -10.15 16.95 -8.32
N ALA A 199 -9.28 17.80 -7.75
CA ALA A 199 -7.99 18.10 -8.36
C ALA A 199 -7.12 16.84 -8.52
N LEU A 200 -7.04 16.00 -7.48
CA LEU A 200 -6.33 14.71 -7.53
C LEU A 200 -6.89 13.78 -8.61
N LYS A 201 -8.21 13.68 -8.69
CA LYS A 201 -8.89 12.84 -9.66
C LYS A 201 -8.59 13.27 -11.10
N GLN A 202 -8.48 14.58 -11.35
CA GLN A 202 -8.15 15.12 -12.67
C GLN A 202 -6.66 14.93 -13.02
N SER A 203 -5.75 15.07 -12.06
CA SER A 203 -4.31 14.99 -12.33
C SER A 203 -3.75 13.57 -12.37
N THR A 204 -4.29 12.65 -11.57
CA THR A 204 -3.72 11.29 -11.40
C THR A 204 -4.61 10.18 -11.94
N GLY A 205 -5.84 10.50 -12.32
CA GLY A 205 -6.88 9.50 -12.59
C GLY A 205 -7.41 8.83 -11.31
N PHE A 206 -8.41 7.94 -11.47
CA PHE A 206 -8.94 7.13 -10.37
C PHE A 206 -8.44 5.69 -10.51
N VAL A 207 -7.87 5.11 -9.44
CA VAL A 207 -7.49 3.70 -9.44
C VAL A 207 -8.75 2.86 -9.22
N ILE A 208 -9.11 2.04 -10.22
CA ILE A 208 -10.35 1.23 -10.24
C ILE A 208 -10.29 0.04 -9.25
N ASP A 209 -9.10 -0.33 -8.78
CA ASP A 209 -8.91 -1.42 -7.81
C ASP A 209 -9.43 -1.05 -6.41
N GLU A 210 -9.93 -2.04 -5.67
CA GLU A 210 -10.40 -1.84 -4.28
C GLU A 210 -9.30 -1.19 -3.41
N PRO A 211 -9.62 -0.16 -2.62
CA PRO A 211 -8.64 0.46 -1.74
C PRO A 211 -8.17 -0.53 -0.66
N PRO A 212 -6.97 -0.35 -0.11
CA PRO A 212 -6.44 -1.26 0.89
C PRO A 212 -7.34 -1.27 2.14
N LYS A 213 -7.76 -2.46 2.57
CA LYS A 213 -8.59 -2.64 3.77
C LYS A 213 -7.83 -2.22 5.02
N ILE A 214 -8.50 -1.52 5.92
CA ILE A 214 -7.99 -1.27 7.27
C ILE A 214 -8.30 -2.54 8.08
N GLU A 215 -7.26 -3.24 8.52
CA GLU A 215 -7.37 -4.39 9.44
C GLU A 215 -7.41 -3.90 10.90
#